data_AF-A0A8I5ZM27-F1
#
_entry.id   AF-A0A8I5ZM27-F1
#
_cell.length_a   1.000
_cell.length_b   1.000
_cell.length_c   1.000
_cell.angle_alpha   90.00
_cell.angle_beta   90.00
_cell.angle_gamma   90.00
#
_symmetry.space_group_name_H-M   'P 1'
#
loop_
_entity.id
_entity.type
_entity.pdbx_description
1 polymer ?
#
loop_
_entity_poly.entity_id
_entity_poly.type
_entity_poly.pdbx_seq_one_letter_code
_entity_poly.pdbx_strand_id
1 'polypeptide(L)'
;MERLESELIRQSWRAVSRSPLEHGTVLFSRLFALEPSLLPLFQYNGRQFSSPEDCLSSPEFLDHIRKTLTSCYPLIALKAFLVEKPGF
;
A
#
# COMPACT_ATOMS: atom_id res chain seq x y z
N MET A 1 2.36 15.54 21.45
CA MET A 1 3.28 15.01 20.41
C MET A 1 2.49 14.23 19.35
N GLU A 2 1.63 13.29 19.76
CA GLU A 2 0.83 12.43 18.86
C GLU A 2 -0.05 13.17 17.83
N ARG A 3 -0.56 14.36 18.16
CA ARG A 3 -1.37 15.16 17.22
C ARG A 3 -0.53 15.70 16.05
N LEU A 4 0.73 16.06 16.30
CA LEU A 4 1.65 16.51 15.27
C LEU A 4 2.01 15.36 14.33
N GLU A 5 2.28 14.18 14.89
CA GLU A 5 2.54 12.97 14.11
C GLU A 5 1.34 12.58 13.24
N SER A 6 0.12 12.70 13.78
CA SER A 6 -1.11 12.45 13.03
C SER A 6 -1.28 13.40 11.85
N GLU A 7 -0.96 14.69 12.01
CA GLU A 7 -1.01 15.64 10.90
C GLU A 7 0.09 15.37 9.87
N LEU A 8 1.31 15.01 10.30
CA LEU A 8 2.39 14.61 9.38
C LEU A 8 2.02 13.37 8.57
N ILE A 9 1.38 12.38 9.20
CA ILE A 9 0.87 11.19 8.52
C ILE A 9 -0.21 11.58 7.50
N ARG A 10 -1.16 12.45 7.86
CA ARG A 10 -2.20 12.92 6.93
C ARG A 10 -1.60 13.69 5.74
N GLN A 11 -0.66 14.57 6.00
CA GLN A 11 -0.02 15.39 4.95
C GLN A 11 0.81 14.54 4.00
N SER A 12 1.66 13.65 4.52
CA SER A 12 2.45 12.73 3.70
C SER A 12 1.54 11.81 2.88
N TRP A 13 0.47 11.30 3.48
CA TRP A 13 -0.46 10.41 2.79
C TRP A 13 -1.24 11.12 1.68
N ARG A 14 -1.63 12.39 1.85
CA ARG A 14 -2.25 13.19 0.77
C ARG A 14 -1.38 13.30 -0.48
N ALA A 15 -0.05 13.25 -0.35
CA ALA A 15 0.84 13.26 -1.51
C ALA A 15 0.82 11.89 -2.21
N VAL A 16 0.98 10.81 -1.45
CA VAL A 16 1.02 9.42 -1.95
C VAL A 16 -0.31 9.01 -2.59
N SER A 17 -1.44 9.40 -1.99
CA SER A 17 -2.78 8.99 -2.43
C SER A 17 -3.20 9.59 -3.78
N ARG A 18 -2.47 10.56 -4.33
CA ARG A 18 -2.77 11.17 -5.64
C ARG A 18 -2.42 10.25 -6.80
N SER A 19 -1.41 9.40 -6.64
CA SER A 19 -1.02 8.40 -7.64
C SER A 19 -0.76 7.05 -6.96
N PRO A 20 -1.83 6.38 -6.48
CA PRO A 20 -1.70 5.18 -5.66
C PRO A 20 -1.07 4.02 -6.43
N LEU A 21 -1.28 3.95 -7.75
CA LEU A 21 -0.67 2.92 -8.57
C LEU A 21 0.85 3.12 -8.70
N GLU A 22 1.30 4.34 -8.99
CA GLU A 22 2.73 4.64 -9.14
C GLU A 22 3.49 4.35 -7.84
N HIS A 23 3.00 4.88 -6.72
CA HIS A 23 3.63 4.68 -5.41
C HIS A 23 3.51 3.23 -4.94
N GLY A 24 2.38 2.58 -5.22
CA GLY A 24 2.19 1.17 -4.91
C GLY A 24 3.14 0.26 -5.71
N THR A 25 3.38 0.56 -7.00
CA THR A 25 4.37 -0.14 -7.81
C THR A 25 5.78 -0.01 -7.22
N VAL A 26 6.18 1.18 -6.76
CA VAL A 26 7.46 1.38 -6.07
C VAL A 26 7.54 0.55 -4.79
N LEU A 27 6.47 0.55 -3.99
CA LEU A 27 6.37 -0.22 -2.74
C LEU A 27 6.54 -1.72 -3.00
N PHE A 28 5.79 -2.30 -3.94
CA PHE A 28 5.85 -3.73 -4.23
C PHE A 28 7.14 -4.13 -4.96
N SER A 29 7.69 -3.27 -5.81
CA SER A 29 9.03 -3.48 -6.40
C SER A 29 10.08 -3.60 -5.30
N ARG A 30 10.05 -2.71 -4.30
CA ARG A 30 10.98 -2.75 -3.18
C ARG A 30 10.73 -3.97 -2.28
N LEU A 31 9.46 -4.33 -2.06
CA LEU A 31 9.07 -5.50 -1.27
C LEU A 31 9.67 -6.79 -1.85
N PHE A 32 9.51 -7.02 -3.15
CA PHE A 32 10.05 -8.21 -3.80
C PHE A 32 11.58 -8.21 -3.89
N ALA A 33 12.20 -7.04 -3.96
CA ALA A 33 13.66 -6.93 -3.90
C ALA A 33 14.22 -7.28 -2.51
N LEU A 34 13.47 -6.99 -1.44
CA LEU A 34 13.85 -7.31 -0.06
C LEU A 34 13.50 -8.75 0.31
N GLU A 35 12.34 -9.23 -0.11
CA GLU A 35 11.80 -10.54 0.24
C GLU A 35 11.19 -11.23 -1.00
N PRO A 36 12.02 -11.88 -1.85
CA PRO A 36 11.56 -12.57 -3.05
C PRO A 36 10.58 -13.72 -2.76
N SER A 37 10.62 -14.28 -1.54
CA SER A 37 9.76 -15.39 -1.12
C SER A 37 8.26 -15.03 -1.02
N LEU A 38 7.91 -13.73 -1.12
CA LEU A 38 6.53 -13.26 -1.14
C LEU A 38 5.89 -13.33 -2.53
N LEU A 39 6.69 -13.33 -3.60
CA LEU A 39 6.18 -13.38 -4.99
C LEU A 39 5.22 -14.57 -5.24
N PRO A 40 5.50 -15.80 -4.76
CA PRO A 40 4.61 -16.95 -4.91
C PRO A 40 3.24 -16.82 -4.24
N LEU A 41 3.05 -15.87 -3.31
CA LEU A 41 1.77 -15.65 -2.63
C LEU A 41 0.75 -14.98 -3.55
N PHE A 42 1.20 -14.30 -4.60
CA PHE A 42 0.35 -13.64 -5.57
C PHE A 42 0.04 -14.59 -6.72
N GLN A 43 -1.03 -15.37 -6.56
CA GLN A 43 -1.51 -16.32 -7.56
C GLN A 43 -2.84 -15.86 -8.14
N TYR A 44 -2.84 -15.63 -9.45
CA TYR A 44 -4.05 -15.25 -10.18
C TYR A 44 -4.32 -16.30 -11.25
N ASN A 45 -5.59 -16.74 -11.35
CA ASN A 45 -6.00 -17.78 -12.30
C ASN A 45 -5.18 -19.08 -12.18
N GLY A 46 -4.71 -19.41 -10.96
CA GLY A 46 -3.87 -20.59 -10.68
C GLY A 46 -2.44 -20.50 -11.24
N ARG A 47 -2.01 -19.34 -11.72
CA ARG A 47 -0.65 -19.10 -12.22
C ARG A 47 0.17 -18.34 -11.18
N GLN A 48 1.41 -18.76 -11.04
CA GLN A 48 2.43 -18.07 -10.27
C GLN A 48 3.29 -17.21 -11.21
N PHE A 49 3.75 -16.07 -10.72
CA PHE A 49 4.71 -15.25 -11.44
C PHE A 49 6.13 -15.81 -11.33
N SER A 50 6.85 -15.80 -12.46
CA SER A 50 8.25 -16.21 -12.54
C SER A 50 9.19 -15.11 -12.05
N SER A 51 8.76 -13.85 -12.13
CA SER A 51 9.54 -12.68 -11.80
C SER A 51 8.69 -11.52 -11.23
N PRO A 52 9.28 -10.59 -10.47
CA PRO A 52 8.59 -9.38 -10.03
C PRO A 52 8.06 -8.52 -11.18
N GLU A 53 8.78 -8.41 -12.29
CA GLU A 53 8.35 -7.65 -13.48
C GLU A 53 7.11 -8.25 -14.13
N ASP A 54 7.02 -9.58 -14.23
CA ASP A 54 5.81 -10.25 -14.71
C ASP A 54 4.62 -9.94 -13.80
N CYS A 55 4.85 -10.00 -12.48
CA CYS A 55 3.85 -9.66 -11.48
C CYS A 55 3.37 -8.21 -11.59
N LEU A 56 4.30 -7.25 -11.72
CA LEU A 56 4.00 -5.82 -11.84
C LEU A 56 3.36 -5.44 -13.19
N SER A 57 3.42 -6.32 -14.19
CA SER A 57 2.72 -6.14 -15.46
C SER A 57 1.30 -6.73 -15.48
N SER A 58 0.95 -7.60 -14.52
CA SER A 58 -0.35 -8.27 -14.50
C SER A 58 -1.49 -7.31 -14.12
N PRO A 59 -2.59 -7.30 -14.88
CA PRO A 59 -3.74 -6.46 -14.57
C PRO A 59 -4.38 -6.82 -13.22
N GLU A 60 -4.40 -8.09 -12.84
CA GLU A 60 -4.91 -8.54 -11.54
C GLU A 60 -4.06 -8.03 -10.38
N PHE A 61 -2.74 -8.02 -10.55
CA PHE A 61 -1.84 -7.50 -9.53
C PHE A 61 -1.87 -5.96 -9.46
N LEU A 62 -1.98 -5.27 -10.59
CA LEU A 62 -2.19 -3.82 -10.61
C LEU A 62 -3.50 -3.42 -9.90
N ASP A 63 -4.55 -4.22 -10.02
CA ASP A 63 -5.79 -4.05 -9.27
C ASP A 63 -5.59 -4.32 -7.76
N HIS A 64 -4.81 -5.34 -7.40
CA HIS A 64 -4.39 -5.57 -6.02
C HIS A 64 -3.65 -4.36 -5.43
N ILE A 65 -2.70 -3.77 -6.16
CA ILE A 65 -1.98 -2.56 -5.73
C ILE A 65 -2.95 -1.41 -5.45
N ARG A 66 -3.90 -1.15 -6.37
CA ARG A 66 -4.91 -0.11 -6.19
C ARG A 66 -5.75 -0.36 -4.94
N LYS A 67 -6.20 -1.59 -4.73
CA LYS A 67 -6.99 -1.99 -3.56
C LYS A 67 -6.21 -1.80 -2.25
N THR A 68 -4.96 -2.25 -2.21
CA THR A 68 -4.09 -2.15 -1.03
C THR A 68 -3.82 -0.68 -0.66
N LEU A 69 -3.44 0.16 -1.62
CA LEU A 69 -3.18 1.58 -1.34
C LEU A 69 -4.47 2.34 -0.99
N THR A 70 -5.60 2.00 -1.62
CA THR A 70 -6.89 2.62 -1.28
C THR A 70 -7.37 2.22 0.11
N SER A 71 -7.19 0.96 0.53
CA SER A 71 -7.58 0.47 1.86
C SER A 71 -6.68 0.99 2.97
N CYS A 72 -5.43 1.37 2.68
CA CYS A 72 -4.56 2.05 3.62
C CYS A 72 -5.08 3.46 3.99
N TYR A 73 -5.75 4.18 3.09
CA TYR A 73 -6.27 5.53 3.37
C TYR A 73 -7.25 5.58 4.55
N PRO A 74 -8.31 4.77 4.62
CA PRO A 74 -9.21 4.75 5.77
C PRO A 74 -8.52 4.24 7.04
N LEU A 75 -7.54 3.34 6.98
CA LEU A 75 -6.78 2.92 8.17
C LEU A 75 -5.89 4.05 8.72
N ILE A 76 -5.24 4.79 7.83
CA ILE A 76 -4.43 5.96 8.17
C ILE A 76 -5.31 7.08 8.72
N ALA A 77 -6.46 7.33 8.08
CA ALA A 77 -7.44 8.30 8.53
C ALA A 77 -8.07 7.90 9.87
N LEU A 78 -8.39 6.61 10.07
CA LEU A 78 -8.94 6.07 11.31
C LEU A 78 -7.93 6.15 12.44
N LYS A 79 -6.66 5.79 12.21
CA LYS A 79 -5.60 5.95 13.22
C LYS A 79 -5.47 7.42 13.62
N ALA A 80 -5.42 8.33 12.64
CA ALA A 80 -5.35 9.75 12.93
C ALA A 80 -6.63 10.27 13.62
N PHE A 81 -7.80 9.72 13.32
CA PHE A 81 -9.08 10.09 13.96
C PHE A 81 -9.20 9.57 15.40
N LEU A 82 -8.74 8.34 15.68
CA LEU A 82 -8.70 7.78 17.03
C LEU A 82 -7.73 8.56 17.93
N VAL A 83 -6.57 8.99 17.39
CA VAL A 83 -5.63 9.87 18.11
C VAL A 83 -6.23 11.26 18.37
N GLU A 84 -7.18 11.72 17.55
CA GLU A 84 -7.83 13.03 17.69
C GLU A 84 -9.03 13.05 18.66
N LYS A 85 -9.49 11.90 19.18
CA LYS A 85 -10.57 11.82 20.16
C LYS A 85 -9.99 11.81 21.59
N PRO A 86 -10.03 12.92 22.35
CA PRO A 86 -9.76 12.86 23.77
C PRO A 86 -10.98 12.23 24.47
N GLY A 87 -10.79 11.13 25.20
CA GLY A 87 -11.81 10.63 26.14
C GLY A 87 -12.45 9.26 25.83
N PHE A 88 -11.66 8.29 25.37
CA PHE A 88 -11.71 6.95 25.96
C PHE A 88 -10.37 6.68 26.65
#